data_AF-A0AAV6AK20-F1
#
_entry.id   AF-A0AAV6AK20-F1
#
_cell.length_a   1.000
_cell.length_b   1.000
_cell.length_c   1.000
_cell.angle_alpha   90.00
_cell.angle_beta   90.00
_cell.angle_gamma   90.00
#
_symmetry.space_group_name_H-M   'P 1'
#
loop_
_entity.id
_entity.type
_entity.pdbx_description
1 polymer ?
#
loop_
_entity_poly.entity_id
_entity_poly.type
_entity_poly.pdbx_seq_one_letter_code
_entity_poly.pdbx_strand_id
1 'polypeptide(L)'
;RWPLSGSRLHDISVRRREPRAAIETTVATPFGAIHVISVHFGLDIWERRRQATRLRAIAEAADTPVGVALGDFNDWAWPGPVQRALTTVFPAFTAHRTFPARMPVFKLDRLYCRPAGVLLGGFIDRSGSIASDHLPLIVDLDPRKAAG
;
A
#
# COMPACT_ATOMS: atom_id res chain seq x y z
N ARG A 1 6.13 19.27 -5.45
CA ARG A 1 5.20 18.12 -5.58
C ARG A 1 5.23 17.67 -7.03
N TRP A 2 5.31 16.36 -7.27
CA TRP A 2 5.33 15.82 -8.64
C TRP A 2 3.91 15.77 -9.22
N PRO A 3 3.76 15.94 -10.55
CA PRO A 3 2.45 15.87 -11.20
C PRO A 3 1.89 14.44 -11.16
N LEU A 4 0.57 14.36 -10.98
CA LEU A 4 -0.21 13.14 -11.12
C LEU A 4 -0.82 13.10 -12.52
N SER A 5 -0.69 11.99 -13.22
CA SER A 5 -1.53 11.69 -14.38
C SER A 5 -2.80 10.97 -13.92
N GLY A 6 -3.91 11.20 -14.65
CA GLY A 6 -5.30 10.95 -14.24
C GLY A 6 -5.54 9.82 -13.23
N SER A 7 -6.44 10.06 -12.27
CA SER A 7 -6.81 9.07 -11.26
C SER A 7 -7.94 8.16 -11.73
N ARG A 8 -7.82 6.86 -11.44
CA ARG A 8 -8.89 5.87 -11.61
C ARG A 8 -9.35 5.35 -10.25
N LEU A 9 -10.67 5.26 -10.07
CA LEU A 9 -11.29 4.64 -8.90
C LEU A 9 -11.73 3.22 -9.25
N HIS A 10 -11.27 2.25 -8.48
CA HIS A 10 -11.67 0.85 -8.62
C HIS A 10 -12.54 0.45 -7.43
N ASP A 11 -13.76 -0.02 -7.69
CA ASP A 11 -14.60 -0.60 -6.65
C ASP A 11 -14.01 -1.95 -6.20
N ILE A 12 -13.58 -2.01 -4.94
CA ILE A 12 -13.09 -3.23 -4.31
C ILE A 12 -14.03 -3.73 -3.21
N SER A 13 -15.26 -3.20 -3.16
CA SER A 13 -16.26 -3.51 -2.14
C SER A 13 -16.67 -4.98 -2.15
N VAL A 14 -17.06 -5.47 -0.99
CA VAL A 14 -17.64 -6.81 -0.81
C VAL A 14 -19.09 -6.65 -0.35
N ARG A 15 -20.00 -7.44 -0.93
CA ARG A 15 -21.45 -7.34 -0.67
C ARG A 15 -21.75 -7.41 0.84
N ARG A 16 -22.58 -6.48 1.33
CA ARG A 16 -22.95 -6.31 2.76
C ARG A 16 -21.79 -5.87 3.67
N ARG A 17 -20.70 -5.34 3.11
CA ARG A 17 -19.63 -4.67 3.84
C ARG A 17 -19.63 -3.18 3.53
N GLU A 18 -18.87 -2.42 4.30
CA GLU A 18 -18.63 -1.01 4.02
C GLU A 18 -18.02 -0.83 2.61
N PRO A 19 -18.49 0.13 1.81
CA PRO A 19 -17.92 0.37 0.48
C PRO A 19 -16.44 0.73 0.57
N ARG A 20 -15.60 0.10 -0.27
CA ARG A 20 -14.16 0.34 -0.33
C ARG A 20 -13.72 0.55 -1.77
N ALA A 21 -12.78 1.48 -1.97
CA ALA A 21 -12.20 1.79 -3.26
C ALA A 21 -10.67 1.67 -3.23
N ALA A 22 -10.08 1.31 -4.35
CA ALA A 22 -8.67 1.53 -4.63
C ALA A 22 -8.52 2.75 -5.55
N ILE A 23 -7.66 3.69 -5.18
CA ILE A 23 -7.37 4.89 -5.95
C ILE A 23 -6.05 4.66 -6.68
N GLU A 24 -6.11 4.54 -7.98
CA GLU A 24 -4.95 4.32 -8.84
C GLU A 24 -4.57 5.62 -9.55
N THR A 25 -3.28 5.93 -9.60
CA THR A 25 -2.72 7.06 -10.36
C THR A 25 -1.28 6.76 -10.76
N THR A 26 -0.70 7.61 -11.59
CA THR A 26 0.72 7.58 -11.90
C THR A 26 1.35 8.91 -11.52
N VAL A 27 2.47 8.85 -10.80
CA VAL A 27 3.26 10.01 -10.38
C VAL A 27 4.42 10.17 -11.35
N ALA A 28 4.53 11.31 -12.03
CA ALA A 28 5.64 11.57 -12.94
C ALA A 28 6.84 12.16 -12.18
N THR A 29 7.93 11.41 -12.06
CA THR A 29 9.17 11.88 -11.41
C THR A 29 10.27 12.11 -12.45
N PRO A 30 11.33 12.88 -12.13
CA PRO A 30 12.51 13.02 -12.99
C PRO A 30 13.23 11.69 -13.29
N PHE A 31 12.92 10.62 -12.54
CA PHE A 31 13.55 9.31 -12.64
C PHE A 31 12.62 8.24 -13.24
N GLY A 32 11.48 8.66 -13.80
CA GLY A 32 10.47 7.79 -14.38
C GLY A 32 9.11 7.90 -13.69
N ALA A 33 8.13 7.28 -14.33
CA ALA A 33 6.78 7.16 -13.80
C ALA A 33 6.72 6.13 -12.66
N ILE A 34 5.97 6.46 -11.61
CA ILE A 34 5.68 5.54 -10.50
C ILE A 34 4.16 5.29 -10.51
N HIS A 35 3.77 4.04 -10.68
CA HIS A 35 2.38 3.61 -10.51
C HIS A 35 2.05 3.56 -9.00
N VAL A 36 0.96 4.21 -8.61
CA VAL A 36 0.57 4.32 -7.20
C VAL A 36 -0.87 3.89 -7.04
N ILE A 37 -1.10 2.99 -6.07
CA ILE A 37 -2.43 2.57 -5.65
C ILE A 37 -2.61 2.86 -4.16
N SER A 38 -3.58 3.68 -3.79
CA SER A 38 -3.97 3.89 -2.40
C SER A 38 -5.20 3.05 -2.05
N VAL A 39 -5.19 2.40 -0.89
CA VAL A 39 -6.28 1.54 -0.43
C VAL A 39 -6.59 1.74 1.05
N HIS A 40 -7.83 1.40 1.43
CA HIS A 40 -8.21 1.14 2.81
C HIS A 40 -9.08 -0.13 2.79
N PHE A 41 -8.56 -1.24 3.31
CA PHE A 41 -9.24 -2.54 3.29
C PHE A 41 -10.23 -2.69 4.44
N GLY A 42 -11.21 -3.56 4.25
CA GLY A 42 -12.21 -3.86 5.28
C GLY A 42 -11.66 -4.66 6.47
N LEU A 43 -12.48 -4.75 7.51
CA LEU A 43 -12.10 -5.36 8.79
C LEU A 43 -12.27 -6.89 8.84
N ASP A 44 -13.05 -7.46 7.91
CA ASP A 44 -13.26 -8.91 7.84
C ASP A 44 -12.16 -9.61 7.03
N ILE A 45 -11.68 -10.77 7.49
CA ILE A 45 -10.57 -11.48 6.84
C ILE A 45 -10.91 -11.97 5.43
N TRP A 46 -12.14 -12.38 5.18
CA TRP A 46 -12.56 -12.85 3.85
C TRP A 46 -12.77 -11.69 2.89
N GLU A 47 -13.26 -10.57 3.42
CA GLU A 47 -13.32 -9.31 2.70
C GLU A 47 -11.92 -8.87 2.25
N ARG A 48 -10.94 -8.80 3.17
CA ARG A 48 -9.56 -8.43 2.85
C ARG A 48 -8.93 -9.34 1.81
N ARG A 49 -9.18 -10.65 1.87
CA ARG A 49 -8.69 -11.61 0.86
C ARG A 49 -9.20 -11.25 -0.53
N ARG A 50 -10.50 -10.96 -0.66
CA ARG A 50 -11.10 -10.55 -1.95
C ARG A 50 -10.54 -9.21 -2.44
N GLN A 51 -10.37 -8.25 -1.52
CA GLN A 51 -9.76 -6.96 -1.83
C GLN A 51 -8.31 -7.10 -2.27
N ALA A 52 -7.51 -7.96 -1.63
CA ALA A 52 -6.14 -8.25 -2.02
C ALA A 52 -6.05 -8.87 -3.42
N THR A 53 -6.95 -9.81 -3.76
CA THR A 53 -7.01 -10.39 -5.12
C THR A 53 -7.34 -9.32 -6.17
N ARG A 54 -8.27 -8.41 -5.88
CA ARG A 54 -8.60 -7.30 -6.80
C ARG A 54 -7.44 -6.32 -6.94
N LEU A 55 -6.80 -5.93 -5.83
CA LEU A 55 -5.63 -5.06 -5.84
C LEU A 55 -4.48 -5.67 -6.65
N ARG A 56 -4.26 -6.99 -6.52
CA ARG A 56 -3.29 -7.72 -7.34
C ARG A 56 -3.59 -7.57 -8.83
N ALA A 57 -4.85 -7.80 -9.24
CA ALA A 57 -5.26 -7.67 -10.64
C ALA A 57 -5.08 -6.23 -11.18
N ILE A 58 -5.37 -5.21 -10.37
CA ILE A 58 -5.13 -3.80 -10.72
C ILE A 58 -3.63 -3.55 -10.93
N ALA A 59 -2.77 -4.09 -10.04
CA ALA A 59 -1.32 -3.96 -10.17
C ALA A 59 -0.74 -4.72 -11.37
N GLU A 60 -1.30 -5.88 -11.72
CA GLU A 60 -0.89 -6.68 -12.89
C GLU A 60 -1.25 -5.98 -14.22
N ALA A 61 -2.35 -5.22 -14.25
CA ALA A 61 -2.77 -4.48 -15.44
C ALA A 61 -1.89 -3.25 -15.75
N ALA A 62 -1.04 -2.81 -14.82
CA ALA A 62 -0.18 -1.66 -15.01
C ALA A 62 1.15 -2.04 -15.66
N ASP A 63 1.47 -1.35 -16.76
CA ASP A 63 2.72 -1.54 -17.52
C ASP A 63 3.91 -0.71 -16.98
N THR A 64 3.72 -0.03 -15.85
CA THR A 64 4.79 0.79 -15.25
C THR A 64 5.76 -0.09 -14.44
N PRO A 65 7.09 0.02 -14.66
CA PRO A 65 8.07 -0.86 -14.01
C PRO A 65 8.15 -0.64 -12.49
N VAL A 66 8.01 0.61 -12.05
CA VAL A 66 7.95 0.95 -10.62
C VAL A 66 6.50 1.09 -10.19
N GLY A 67 6.09 0.30 -9.21
CA GLY A 67 4.74 0.30 -8.67
C GLY A 67 4.72 0.26 -7.17
N VAL A 68 3.77 0.96 -6.57
CA VAL A 68 3.57 1.06 -5.12
C VAL A 68 2.09 0.90 -4.80
N ALA A 69 1.75 0.06 -3.82
CA ALA A 69 0.44 0.05 -3.19
C ALA A 69 0.59 0.42 -1.71
N LEU A 70 -0.18 1.39 -1.23
CA LEU A 70 -0.06 1.89 0.15
C LEU A 70 -1.40 2.21 0.81
N GLY A 71 -1.40 2.22 2.14
CA GLY A 71 -2.55 2.60 2.96
C GLY A 71 -2.80 1.60 4.09
N ASP A 72 -4.02 1.62 4.61
CA ASP A 72 -4.45 0.71 5.68
C ASP A 72 -4.96 -0.60 5.09
N PHE A 73 -4.20 -1.67 5.27
CA PHE A 73 -4.58 -3.00 4.80
C PHE A 73 -5.43 -3.75 5.83
N ASN A 74 -5.57 -3.25 7.06
CA ASN A 74 -6.20 -3.93 8.18
C ASN A 74 -5.69 -5.38 8.40
N ASP A 75 -4.46 -5.67 7.95
CA ASP A 75 -3.88 -7.02 7.97
C ASP A 75 -2.98 -7.22 9.20
N TRP A 76 -3.62 -7.68 10.27
CA TRP A 76 -3.00 -8.02 11.54
C TRP A 76 -2.30 -9.38 11.54
N ALA A 77 -2.70 -10.30 10.64
CA ALA A 77 -2.14 -11.65 10.57
C ALA A 77 -0.81 -11.62 9.79
N TRP A 78 0.27 -12.10 10.41
CA TRP A 78 1.57 -12.08 9.76
C TRP A 78 2.40 -13.34 10.04
N PRO A 79 2.79 -14.12 9.01
CA PRO A 79 2.45 -13.97 7.60
C PRO A 79 0.98 -14.32 7.27
N GLY A 80 0.33 -13.45 6.49
CA GLY A 80 -1.12 -13.48 6.23
C GLY A 80 -1.50 -13.74 4.76
N PRO A 81 -2.78 -14.07 4.48
CA PRO A 81 -3.26 -14.31 3.13
C PRO A 81 -3.23 -13.05 2.24
N VAL A 82 -3.41 -11.86 2.81
CA VAL A 82 -3.28 -10.58 2.07
C VAL A 82 -1.84 -10.40 1.64
N GLN A 83 -0.89 -10.50 2.57
CA GLN A 83 0.53 -10.46 2.24
C GLN A 83 0.88 -11.45 1.11
N ARG A 84 0.52 -12.74 1.25
CA ARG A 84 0.85 -13.75 0.24
C ARG A 84 0.33 -13.40 -1.15
N ALA A 85 -0.88 -12.84 -1.23
CA ALA A 85 -1.47 -12.43 -2.50
C ALA A 85 -0.76 -11.22 -3.12
N LEU A 86 -0.34 -10.25 -2.30
CA LEU A 86 0.31 -9.03 -2.79
C LEU A 86 1.80 -9.22 -3.10
N THR A 87 2.49 -10.12 -2.39
CA THR A 87 3.92 -10.37 -2.65
C THR A 87 4.21 -11.03 -3.99
N THR A 88 3.19 -11.55 -4.69
CA THR A 88 3.37 -12.07 -6.06
C THR A 88 3.56 -10.96 -7.09
N VAL A 89 3.16 -9.73 -6.77
CA VAL A 89 3.26 -8.55 -7.65
C VAL A 89 4.11 -7.43 -7.05
N PHE A 90 4.21 -7.38 -5.72
CA PHE A 90 5.00 -6.42 -4.97
C PHE A 90 5.96 -7.15 -4.01
N PRO A 91 7.18 -7.48 -4.46
CA PRO A 91 8.09 -8.35 -3.71
C PRO A 91 8.66 -7.71 -2.43
N ALA A 92 8.63 -6.38 -2.30
CA ALA A 92 9.07 -5.68 -1.09
C ALA A 92 7.92 -4.94 -0.42
N PHE A 93 8.01 -4.78 0.90
CA PHE A 93 7.00 -4.08 1.69
C PHE A 93 7.56 -3.59 3.02
N THR A 94 6.83 -2.67 3.64
CA THR A 94 7.10 -2.21 5.02
C THR A 94 6.31 -3.02 6.05
N ALA A 95 6.80 -3.03 7.30
CA ALA A 95 6.21 -3.81 8.38
C ALA A 95 6.30 -3.10 9.75
N HIS A 96 6.04 -1.79 9.78
CA HIS A 96 6.05 -0.99 11.00
C HIS A 96 4.75 -1.15 11.79
N ARG A 97 4.84 -1.01 13.11
CA ARG A 97 3.66 -0.98 13.97
C ARG A 97 3.11 0.45 13.98
N THR A 98 1.92 0.64 13.43
CA THR A 98 1.29 1.95 13.27
C THR A 98 0.07 2.14 14.16
N PHE A 99 -0.52 1.04 14.66
CA PHE A 99 -1.75 1.07 15.46
C PHE A 99 -1.64 0.24 16.75
N PRO A 100 -2.26 0.66 17.86
CA PRO A 100 -2.77 2.01 18.13
C PRO A 100 -1.62 3.00 18.35
N ALA A 101 -1.82 4.27 18.01
CA ALA A 101 -0.73 5.25 17.92
C ALA A 101 0.01 5.48 19.25
N ARG A 102 -0.70 5.42 20.38
CA ARG A 102 -0.12 5.59 21.72
C ARG A 102 0.74 4.42 22.17
N MET A 103 0.46 3.22 21.66
CA MET A 103 1.20 2.00 21.99
C MET A 103 1.19 1.09 20.75
N PRO A 104 2.11 1.32 19.79
CA PRO A 104 2.02 0.65 18.50
C PRO A 104 2.30 -0.85 18.61
N VAL A 105 1.29 -1.68 18.31
CA VAL A 105 1.35 -3.14 18.38
C VAL A 105 1.11 -3.79 17.01
N PHE A 106 0.16 -3.27 16.24
CA PHE A 106 -0.31 -3.80 14.98
C PHE A 106 0.26 -3.07 13.77
N LYS A 107 0.43 -3.81 12.67
CA LYS A 107 1.05 -3.38 11.41
C LYS A 107 -0.02 -3.24 10.32
N LEU A 108 -0.97 -2.33 10.56
CA LEU A 108 -2.15 -2.19 9.69
C LEU A 108 -1.81 -1.41 8.43
N ASP A 109 -1.09 -0.30 8.59
CA ASP A 109 -0.60 0.54 7.49
C ASP A 109 0.67 -0.02 6.88
N ARG A 110 0.68 -0.15 5.55
CA ARG A 110 1.81 -0.72 4.81
C ARG A 110 2.02 0.01 3.50
N LEU A 111 3.24 -0.14 3.00
CA LEU A 111 3.59 0.14 1.63
C LEU A 111 4.16 -1.15 1.04
N TYR A 112 3.61 -1.57 -0.09
CA TYR A 112 4.10 -2.65 -0.94
C TYR A 112 4.69 -2.02 -2.20
N CYS A 113 5.80 -2.53 -2.71
CA CYS A 113 6.40 -2.00 -3.93
C CYS A 113 7.09 -3.05 -4.81
N ARG A 114 7.25 -2.66 -6.07
CA ARG A 114 8.02 -3.36 -7.09
C ARG A 114 8.88 -2.36 -7.89
N PRO A 115 10.05 -2.78 -8.38
CA PRO A 115 10.79 -3.97 -7.93
C PRO A 115 11.28 -3.82 -6.49
N ALA A 116 11.82 -4.88 -5.88
CA ALA A 116 12.20 -4.84 -4.47
C ALA A 116 13.27 -3.79 -4.14
N GLY A 117 14.20 -3.56 -5.07
CA GLY A 117 15.34 -2.65 -4.88
C GLY A 117 14.98 -1.17 -4.72
N VAL A 118 13.74 -0.76 -5.06
CA VAL A 118 13.31 0.64 -4.91
C VAL A 118 13.03 1.02 -3.46
N LEU A 119 12.78 0.05 -2.56
CA LEU A 119 12.52 0.34 -1.15
C LEU A 119 13.82 0.58 -0.40
N LEU A 120 14.05 1.82 0.06
CA LEU A 120 15.23 2.15 0.87
C LEU A 120 15.00 1.91 2.36
N GLY A 121 13.76 2.09 2.82
CA GLY A 121 13.39 1.97 4.22
C GLY A 121 12.22 2.89 4.58
N GLY A 122 11.90 2.95 5.86
CA GLY A 122 10.85 3.82 6.37
C GLY A 122 10.87 3.92 7.89
N PHE A 123 10.09 4.86 8.41
CA PHE A 123 9.91 5.08 9.84
C PHE A 123 8.48 5.54 10.14
N ILE A 124 8.10 5.47 11.41
CA ILE A 124 6.81 6.01 11.89
C ILE A 124 7.04 7.36 12.57
N ASP A 125 6.21 8.34 12.26
CA ASP A 125 6.22 9.62 12.96
C ASP A 125 5.31 9.57 14.19
N ARG A 126 5.92 9.54 15.38
CA ARG A 126 5.21 9.47 16.66
C ARG A 126 4.42 10.73 17.00
N SER A 127 4.76 11.88 16.42
CA SER A 127 4.00 13.12 16.65
C SER A 127 2.55 13.02 16.14
N GLY A 128 2.31 12.14 15.15
CA GLY A 128 0.97 11.86 14.61
C GLY A 128 -0.04 11.31 15.62
N SER A 129 0.43 10.78 16.77
CA SER A 129 -0.45 10.28 17.84
C SER A 129 -1.36 11.36 18.47
N ILE A 130 -1.09 12.64 18.23
CA ILE A 130 -1.92 13.76 18.65
C ILE A 130 -3.15 13.92 17.74
N ALA A 131 -3.04 13.53 16.47
CA ALA A 131 -4.03 13.77 15.43
C ALA A 131 -4.78 12.51 14.98
N SER A 132 -4.23 11.32 15.23
CA SER A 132 -4.78 10.05 14.75
C SER A 132 -4.48 8.91 15.72
N ASP A 133 -5.32 7.88 15.71
CA ASP A 133 -5.09 6.59 16.37
C ASP A 133 -4.15 5.67 15.55
N HIS A 134 -3.78 6.08 14.34
CA HIS A 134 -2.71 5.50 13.53
C HIS A 134 -1.51 6.45 13.43
N LEU A 135 -0.29 5.91 13.51
CA LEU A 135 0.94 6.65 13.25
C LEU A 135 1.20 6.73 11.74
N PRO A 136 1.52 7.92 11.20
CA PRO A 136 1.98 8.06 9.83
C PRO A 136 3.22 7.20 9.57
N LEU A 137 3.18 6.46 8.46
CA LEU A 137 4.32 5.73 7.92
C LEU A 137 4.98 6.57 6.81
N ILE A 138 6.24 6.92 7.02
CA ILE A 138 7.07 7.63 6.04
C ILE A 138 8.01 6.62 5.42
N VAL A 139 8.09 6.59 4.08
CA VAL A 139 8.87 5.61 3.32
C VAL A 139 9.71 6.32 2.28
N ASP A 140 10.98 5.95 2.22
CA ASP A 140 11.91 6.43 1.20
C ASP A 140 12.00 5.40 0.06
N LEU A 141 11.80 5.90 -1.16
CA LEU A 141 11.87 5.11 -2.38
C LEU A 141 12.92 5.69 -3.34
N ASP A 142 13.69 4.83 -4.00
CA ASP A 142 14.59 5.21 -5.09
C ASP A 142 14.17 4.53 -6.40
N PRO A 143 13.40 5.21 -7.27
CA PRO A 143 12.97 4.65 -8.54
C PRO A 143 14.12 4.31 -9.49
N ARG A 144 15.32 4.88 -9.29
CA ARG A 144 16.51 4.57 -10.12
C ARG A 144 17.02 3.16 -9.87
N LYS A 145 16.72 2.57 -8.70
CA LYS A 145 17.07 1.17 -8.37
C LYS A 145 16.11 0.16 -9.01
N ALA A 146 15.27 0.58 -9.95
CA ALA A 146 14.41 -0.33 -10.70
C ALA A 146 15.13 -1.12 -11.79
N ALA A 147 16.29 -0.65 -12.25
CA ALA A 147 17.09 -1.25 -13.32
C ALA A 147 18.25 -2.12 -12.82
N GLY A 148 18.20 -2.56 -11.55
CA GLY A 148 19.21 -3.43 -10.94
C GLY A 148 18.90 -4.90 -11.09
#